data_AF-A0A354YDR6-F1
#
_entry.id   AF-A0A354YDR6-F1
#
_cell.length_a   1.000
_cell.length_b   1.000
_cell.length_c   1.000
_cell.angle_alpha   90.00
_cell.angle_beta   90.00
_cell.angle_gamma   90.00
#
_symmetry.space_group_name_H-M   'P 1'
#
loop_
_entity.id
_entity.type
_entity.pdbx_description
1 polymer ?
#
loop_
_entity_poly.entity_id
_entity_poly.type
_entity_poly.pdbx_seq_one_letter_code
_entity_poly.pdbx_strand_id
1 'polypeptide(L)' 'MRLPHLPSQVLASSGYRRERWRNDRGWTREILKLPDADWMLRLSIAEIEQDAPFSPF' A
#
# COMPACT_ATOMS: atom_id res chain seq x y z
N MET A 1 27.62 10.36 1.55
CA MET A 1 26.95 9.37 2.42
C MET A 1 26.38 8.28 1.52
N ARG A 2 27.06 7.13 1.41
CA ARG A 2 26.56 5.97 0.65
C ARG A 2 25.56 5.25 1.54
N LEU A 3 24.32 5.10 1.08
CA LEU A 3 23.37 4.19 1.73
C LEU A 3 23.99 2.78 1.69
N PRO A 4 23.98 2.01 2.79
CA PRO A 4 24.40 0.61 2.75
C PRO A 4 23.62 -0.08 1.63
N HIS A 5 24.30 -0.93 0.85
CA HIS A 5 23.67 -1.77 -0.16
C HIS A 5 22.76 -2.78 0.54
N LEU A 6 21.59 -2.33 0.98
CA LEU A 6 20.51 -3.21 1.35
C LEU A 6 20.21 -4.04 0.10
N PRO A 7 20.07 -5.37 0.23
CA PRO A 7 19.71 -6.19 -0.91
C PRO A 7 18.40 -5.65 -1.51
N SER A 8 18.38 -5.48 -2.82
CA SER A 8 17.12 -5.23 -3.52
C SER A 8 16.25 -6.48 -3.41
N GLN A 9 14.97 -6.29 -3.11
CA GLN A 9 14.02 -7.38 -2.98
C GLN A 9 12.88 -7.18 -3.98
N VAL A 10 12.54 -8.25 -4.70
CA VAL A 10 11.32 -8.31 -5.50
C VAL A 10 10.18 -8.78 -4.61
N LEU A 11 9.10 -8.01 -4.54
CA LEU A 11 7.87 -8.38 -3.84
C LEU A 11 6.86 -8.91 -4.86
N ALA A 12 6.43 -10.16 -4.68
CA ALA A 12 5.51 -10.81 -5.60
C ALA A 12 4.08 -10.31 -5.42
N SER A 13 3.39 -10.01 -6.53
CA SER A 13 2.04 -9.45 -6.50
C SER A 13 0.93 -10.46 -6.17
N SER A 14 1.20 -11.76 -6.32
CA SER A 14 0.19 -12.82 -6.20
C SER A 14 -0.41 -12.97 -4.79
N GLY A 15 0.27 -12.47 -3.75
CA GLY A 15 -0.18 -12.58 -2.36
C GLY A 15 -1.03 -11.41 -1.86
N TYR A 16 -1.13 -10.31 -2.62
CA TYR A 16 -1.80 -9.10 -2.13
C TYR A 16 -3.30 -9.26 -2.12
N ARG A 17 -3.91 -9.06 -0.94
CA ARG A 17 -5.37 -9.11 -0.77
C ARG A 17 -5.97 -7.75 -1.12
N ARG A 18 -7.14 -7.79 -1.77
CA ARG A 18 -7.96 -6.60 -2.02
C ARG A 18 -8.82 -6.34 -0.78
N GLU A 19 -8.77 -5.13 -0.27
CA GLU A 19 -9.61 -4.67 0.83
C GLU A 19 -10.57 -3.60 0.33
N ARG A 20 -11.85 -3.81 0.63
CA ARG A 20 -12.92 -2.90 0.20
C ARG A 20 -12.84 -1.60 0.99
N TRP A 21 -12.91 -0.46 0.31
CA TRP A 21 -13.03 0.83 1.00
C TRP A 21 -14.36 0.93 1.72
N ARG A 22 -14.38 1.61 2.87
CA ARG A 22 -15.58 1.79 3.70
C ARG A 22 -16.74 2.47 2.96
N ASN A 23 -16.46 3.28 1.94
CA ASN A 23 -17.46 4.00 1.15
C ASN A 23 -17.94 3.23 -0.09
N ASP A 24 -17.46 2.01 -0.30
CA ASP A 24 -17.79 1.18 -1.45
C ASP A 24 -17.49 1.81 -2.83
N ARG A 25 -16.42 2.62 -2.95
CA ARG A 25 -16.02 3.24 -4.24
C ARG A 25 -14.67 2.78 -4.78
N GLY A 26 -14.02 1.85 -4.10
CA GLY A 26 -12.76 1.28 -4.58
C GLY A 26 -12.19 0.21 -3.67
N TRP A 27 -10.93 -0.15 -3.95
CA TRP A 27 -10.19 -1.17 -3.23
C TRP A 27 -8.75 -0.70 -2.96
N THR A 28 -8.16 -1.22 -1.89
CA THR A 28 -6.72 -1.10 -1.63
C THR A 28 -6.09 -2.49 -1.67
N ARG A 29 -4.94 -2.62 -2.32
CA ARG A 29 -4.01 -3.76 -2.15
C ARG A 29 -2.74 -3.27 -1.49
N GLU A 30 -2.44 -3.78 -0.30
CA GLU A 30 -1.20 -3.45 0.41
C GLU A 30 0.00 -4.20 -0.20
N ILE A 31 1.11 -3.48 -0.42
CA ILE A 31 2.38 -4.03 -0.90
C ILE A 31 3.39 -4.13 0.25
N LEU A 32 3.54 -3.03 1.02
CA LEU A 32 4.56 -2.88 2.05
C LEU A 32 4.09 -1.88 3.11
N LYS A 33 4.47 -2.13 4.37
CA LYS A 33 4.26 -1.23 5.50
C LYS A 33 5.48 -1.28 6.43
N LEU A 34 6.06 -0.13 6.76
CA LEU A 34 7.30 0.00 7.53
C LEU A 34 7.25 1.16 8.53
N PRO A 35 7.54 0.92 9.83
CA PRO A 35 7.41 -0.38 10.50
C PRO A 35 5.96 -0.92 10.42
N ASP A 36 5.74 -2.18 10.80
CA ASP A 36 4.40 -2.80 10.69
C ASP A 36 3.35 -2.12 11.60
N ALA A 37 3.73 -1.76 12.83
CA ALA A 37 2.94 -0.92 13.73
C ALA A 37 3.43 0.54 13.65
N ASP A 38 2.54 1.53 13.78
CA ASP A 38 2.88 2.96 13.72
C ASP A 38 3.75 3.31 12.50
N TRP A 39 3.26 2.87 11.34
CA TRP A 39 3.98 2.94 10.09
C TRP A 39 4.37 4.36 9.72
N MET A 40 5.58 4.51 9.18
CA MET A 40 6.09 5.77 8.60
C MET A 40 6.02 5.74 7.08
N LEU A 41 6.06 4.56 6.48
CA LEU A 41 5.97 4.34 5.06
C LEU A 41 5.01 3.20 4.76
N ARG A 42 4.07 3.45 3.86
CA ARG A 42 3.18 2.43 3.31
C ARG A 42 3.12 2.55 1.80
N LEU A 43 3.28 1.43 1.11
CA LEU A 43 3.08 1.32 -0.33
C LEU A 43 1.87 0.43 -0.60
N SER A 44 1.02 0.89 -1.50
CA SER A 44 -0.20 0.19 -1.89
C SER A 44 -0.60 0.53 -3.31
N ILE A 45 -1.55 -0.23 -3.84
CA ILE A 45 -2.26 0.07 -5.10
C ILE A 45 -3.69 0.46 -4.74
N ALA A 46 -4.12 1.63 -5.18
CA ALA A 46 -5.50 2.08 -5.10
C ALA A 46 -6.22 1.75 -6.42
N GLU A 47 -7.35 1.05 -6.32
CA GLU A 47 -8.26 0.80 -7.44
C GLU A 47 -9.50 1.69 -7.25
N ILE A 48 -9.64 2.73 -8.08
CA ILE A 48 -10.76 3.66 -8.04
C ILE A 48 -11.81 3.18 -9.03
N GLU A 49 -12.97 2.76 -8.53
CA GLU A 49 -14.07 2.28 -9.39
C GLU A 49 -15.06 3.41 -9.71
N GLN A 50 -15.17 4.40 -8.83
CA GLN A 50 -16.09 5.52 -8.92
C GLN A 50 -15.48 6.77 -8.27
N ASP A 51 -15.91 7.95 -8.71
CA ASP A 51 -15.51 9.22 -8.11
C ASP A 51 -15.79 9.24 -6.61
N ALA A 52 -14.74 9.54 -5.82
CA ALA A 52 -14.81 9.59 -4.36
C ALA A 52 -13.68 10.46 -3.81
N PRO A 53 -13.87 11.11 -2.65
CA PRO A 53 -12.79 11.79 -1.96
C PRO A 53 -11.79 10.76 -1.38
N PHE A 54 -10.52 11.14 -1.29
CA PHE A 54 -9.54 10.39 -0.51
C PHE A 54 -9.68 10.67 0.98
N SER A 55 -9.34 9.68 1.81
CA SER A 55 -9.20 9.88 3.25
C SER A 55 -7.91 10.65 3.58
N PRO A 56 -7.91 11.47 4.64
CA PRO A 56 -6.67 12.07 5.16
C PRO A 56 -5.76 10.99 5.79
N PHE A 57 -4.46 11.27 5.81
CA PHE A 57 -3.41 10.45 6.45
C PHE A 57 -2.70 11.25 7.53
#